data_AF-A0A7D5TEN5-F1
#
_entry.id   AF-A0A7D5TEN5-F1
#
_cell.length_a   1.000
_cell.length_b   1.000
_cell.length_c   1.000
_cell.angle_alpha   90.00
_cell.angle_beta   90.00
_cell.angle_gamma   90.00
#
_symmetry.space_group_name_H-M   'P 1'
#
loop_
_entity.id
_entity.type
_entity.pdbx_description
1 polymer ?
#
loop_
_entity_poly.entity_id
_entity_poly.type
_entity_poly.pdbx_seq_one_letter_code
_entity_poly.pdbx_strand_id
1 'polypeptide(L)'
;MVAVAVGAAALVVLAQPFVLAYWARSEARAKGSSTFDVFLYMSVVVGIVHYWYVRFLRGDSGPRDAPPTRRERLAGTYAMAVVTAFVVGASVSPPDPLTQVLYFLPLFVGSFAVAWLVSSIGGDSHPAVT
;
A
#
# COMPACT_ATOMS: atom_id res chain seq x y z
N MET A 1 24.55 9.74 -8.66
CA MET A 1 23.35 8.98 -9.07
C MET A 1 23.02 7.84 -8.11
N VAL A 2 23.93 6.89 -7.85
CA VAL A 2 23.65 5.74 -6.95
C VAL A 2 23.25 6.16 -5.53
N ALA A 3 23.97 7.11 -4.91
CA ALA A 3 23.62 7.60 -3.57
C ALA A 3 22.21 8.20 -3.48
N VAL A 4 21.76 8.88 -4.55
CA VAL A 4 20.39 9.42 -4.63
C VAL A 4 19.37 8.30 -4.73
N ALA A 5 19.65 7.26 -5.52
CA ALA A 5 18.78 6.09 -5.63
C ALA A 5 18.66 5.34 -4.30
N VAL A 6 19.78 5.13 -3.60
CA VAL A 6 19.81 4.53 -2.26
C VAL A 6 19.02 5.37 -1.26
N GLY A 7 19.25 6.69 -1.24
CA GLY A 7 18.51 7.60 -0.37
C GLY A 7 17.01 7.59 -0.64
N ALA A 8 16.59 7.61 -1.92
CA ALA A 8 15.19 7.55 -2.30
C ALA A 8 14.54 6.21 -1.93
N ALA A 9 15.22 5.08 -2.18
CA ALA A 9 14.73 3.77 -1.80
C ALA A 9 14.60 3.64 -0.28
N ALA A 10 15.60 4.11 0.48
CA ALA A 10 15.56 4.14 1.93
C ALA A 10 14.37 4.97 2.45
N LEU A 11 14.13 6.16 1.89
CA LEU A 11 12.97 6.98 2.26
C LEU A 11 11.65 6.24 2.03
N VAL A 12 11.52 5.53 0.91
CA VAL A 12 10.32 4.74 0.61
C VAL A 12 10.17 3.59 1.62
N VAL A 13 11.21 2.78 1.83
CA VAL A 13 11.10 1.63 2.73
C VAL A 13 10.89 2.07 4.19
N LEU A 14 11.57 3.12 4.64
CA LEU A 14 11.48 3.62 6.01
C LEU A 14 10.15 4.34 6.30
N ALA A 15 9.49 4.90 5.28
CA ALA A 15 8.18 5.51 5.44
C ALA A 15 7.05 4.46 5.59
N GLN A 16 7.25 3.24 5.12
CA GLN A 16 6.27 2.14 5.16
C GLN A 16 5.58 1.95 6.53
N PRO A 17 6.29 1.77 7.66
CA PRO A 17 5.63 1.58 8.96
C PRO A 17 4.76 2.78 9.37
N PHE A 18 5.16 4.01 9.04
CA PHE A 18 4.38 5.21 9.34
C PHE A 18 3.11 5.30 8.49
N VAL A 19 3.20 4.92 7.21
CA VAL A 19 2.05 4.86 6.31
C VAL A 19 1.06 3.78 6.76
N LEU A 20 1.57 2.61 7.16
CA LEU A 20 0.74 1.53 7.72
C LEU A 20 0.09 1.94 9.03
N ALA A 21 0.81 2.62 9.93
CA ALA A 21 0.25 3.10 11.19
C ALA A 21 -0.86 4.14 10.96
N TYR A 22 -0.67 5.05 9.99
CA TYR A 22 -1.70 6.00 9.59
C TYR A 22 -2.94 5.28 9.04
N TRP A 23 -2.75 4.34 8.12
CA TRP A 23 -3.85 3.59 7.50
C TRP A 23 -4.59 2.70 8.50
N ALA A 24 -3.87 2.02 9.39
CA ALA A 24 -4.46 1.22 10.45
C ALA A 24 -5.27 2.09 11.43
N ARG A 25 -4.79 3.30 11.76
CA ARG A 25 -5.49 4.22 12.65
C ARG A 25 -6.78 4.75 12.03
N SER A 26 -6.77 5.13 10.76
CA SER A 26 -7.99 5.58 10.07
C SER A 26 -8.99 4.43 9.95
N GLU A 27 -8.50 3.22 9.69
CA GLU A 27 -9.34 2.02 9.61
C GLU A 27 -10.00 1.68 10.95
N ALA A 28 -9.21 1.62 12.01
CA ALA A 28 -9.66 1.34 13.36
C ALA A 28 -10.72 2.35 13.82
N ARG A 29 -10.53 3.65 13.51
CA ARG A 29 -11.51 4.70 13.81
C ARG A 29 -12.82 4.53 13.05
N ALA A 30 -12.77 4.11 11.78
CA ALA A 30 -13.96 3.93 10.96
C ALA A 30 -14.77 2.66 11.30
N LYS A 31 -14.18 1.72 12.04
CA LYS A 31 -14.76 0.42 12.41
C LYS A 31 -14.93 0.20 13.91
N GLY A 32 -14.59 1.20 14.74
CA GLY A 32 -14.57 1.05 16.20
C GLY A 32 -13.62 -0.04 16.71
N SER A 33 -12.53 -0.32 15.97
CA SER A 33 -11.58 -1.40 16.27
C SER A 33 -10.28 -0.89 16.90
N SER A 34 -9.39 -1.81 17.29
CA SER A 34 -8.06 -1.51 17.83
C SER A 34 -7.09 -1.11 16.73
N THR A 35 -6.46 0.07 16.86
CA THR A 35 -5.42 0.52 15.91
C THR A 35 -4.21 -0.42 15.89
N PHE A 36 -3.85 -0.96 17.05
CA PHE A 36 -2.67 -1.82 17.17
C PHE A 36 -2.87 -3.16 16.46
N ASP A 37 -4.05 -3.77 16.59
CA ASP A 37 -4.33 -5.07 15.97
C ASP A 37 -4.39 -4.95 14.44
N VAL A 38 -5.02 -3.89 13.93
CA VAL A 38 -5.04 -3.61 12.49
C VAL A 38 -3.63 -3.32 11.97
N PHE A 39 -2.82 -2.58 12.72
CA PHE A 39 -1.44 -2.31 12.35
C PHE A 39 -0.60 -3.59 12.32
N LEU A 40 -0.71 -4.44 13.34
CA LEU A 40 0.02 -5.70 13.41
C LEU A 40 -0.37 -6.62 12.25
N TYR A 41 -1.67 -6.72 11.98
CA TYR A 41 -2.19 -7.43 10.83
C TYR A 41 -1.59 -6.90 9.51
N MET A 42 -1.59 -5.58 9.31
CA MET A 42 -1.02 -4.93 8.13
C MET A 42 0.52 -4.89 8.13
N SER A 43 1.21 -5.22 9.22
CA SER A 43 2.68 -5.25 9.22
C SER A 43 3.23 -6.45 8.44
N VAL A 44 2.41 -7.48 8.26
CA VAL A 44 2.76 -8.69 7.51
C VAL A 44 2.40 -8.49 6.04
N VAL A 45 3.28 -8.90 5.13
CA VAL A 45 3.08 -8.83 3.67
C VAL A 45 1.71 -9.40 3.27
N VAL A 46 1.36 -10.59 3.78
CA VAL A 46 0.08 -11.24 3.51
C VAL A 46 -1.10 -10.40 4.00
N GLY A 47 -0.97 -9.73 5.15
CA GLY A 47 -2.01 -8.85 5.69
C GLY A 47 -2.24 -7.62 4.83
N ILE A 48 -1.18 -6.96 4.34
CA ILE A 48 -1.30 -5.82 3.40
C ILE A 48 -2.03 -6.27 2.13
N VAL A 49 -1.57 -7.37 1.53
CA VAL A 49 -2.13 -7.90 0.27
C VAL A 49 -3.60 -8.27 0.44
N HIS A 50 -3.91 -9.04 1.48
CA HIS A 50 -5.29 -9.44 1.76
C HIS A 50 -6.18 -8.23 2.00
N TYR A 51 -5.74 -7.29 2.83
CA TYR A 51 -6.53 -6.12 3.15
C TYR A 51 -6.85 -5.30 1.90
N TRP A 52 -5.83 -5.05 1.09
CA TRP A 52 -6.00 -4.28 -0.14
C TRP A 52 -6.86 -5.01 -1.17
N TYR A 53 -6.71 -6.34 -1.30
CA TYR A 53 -7.54 -7.18 -2.16
C TYR A 53 -9.03 -7.10 -1.77
N VAL A 54 -9.34 -7.34 -0.49
CA VAL A 54 -10.71 -7.29 0.03
C VAL A 54 -11.32 -5.91 -0.19
N ARG A 55 -10.53 -4.86 0.04
CA ARG A 55 -10.98 -3.46 -0.07
C ARG A 55 -11.23 -3.01 -1.51
N PHE A 56 -10.27 -3.21 -2.40
CA PHE A 56 -10.25 -2.54 -3.71
C PHE A 56 -10.57 -3.46 -4.88
N LEU A 57 -10.28 -4.77 -4.77
CA LEU A 57 -10.65 -5.74 -5.81
C LEU A 57 -12.01 -6.36 -5.53
N ARG A 58 -12.26 -6.78 -4.29
CA ARG A 58 -13.53 -7.41 -3.92
C ARG A 58 -14.64 -6.38 -3.68
N GLY A 59 -14.28 -5.13 -3.39
CA GLY A 59 -15.23 -4.06 -3.05
C GLY A 59 -15.96 -4.29 -1.73
N ASP A 60 -15.56 -5.31 -0.96
CA ASP A 60 -16.26 -5.76 0.23
C ASP A 60 -15.48 -5.27 1.45
N SER A 61 -15.95 -4.18 2.05
CA SER A 61 -15.17 -3.46 3.08
C SER A 61 -15.74 -3.65 4.49
N GLY A 62 -16.82 -4.42 4.61
CA GLY A 62 -17.64 -4.51 5.83
C GLY A 62 -18.31 -3.18 6.22
N PRO A 63 -19.11 -3.19 7.30
CA PRO A 63 -19.76 -1.99 7.82
C PRO A 63 -18.71 -0.95 8.26
N ARG A 64 -18.85 0.29 7.79
CA ARG A 64 -18.02 1.43 8.17
C ARG A 64 -18.90 2.66 8.31
N ASP A 65 -18.55 3.53 9.23
CA ASP A 65 -19.30 4.76 9.49
C ASP A 65 -19.09 5.84 8.40
N ALA A 66 -17.99 5.73 7.62
CA ALA A 66 -17.66 6.70 6.57
C ALA A 66 -16.91 6.06 5.38
N PRO A 67 -17.09 6.60 4.15
CA PRO A 67 -16.29 6.22 3.00
C PRO A 67 -14.81 6.63 3.17
N PRO A 68 -13.87 5.91 2.53
CA PRO A 68 -12.45 6.12 2.72
C PRO A 68 -12.00 7.46 2.15
N THR A 69 -11.19 8.18 2.90
CA THR A 69 -10.65 9.45 2.43
C THR A 69 -9.60 9.25 1.32
N ARG A 70 -9.37 10.28 0.49
CA ARG A 70 -8.31 10.25 -0.55
C ARG A 70 -6.93 9.90 0.03
N ARG A 71 -6.66 10.31 1.28
CA ARG A 71 -5.42 10.03 2.00
C ARG A 71 -5.28 8.56 2.39
N GLU A 72 -6.36 7.93 2.84
CA GLU A 72 -6.39 6.49 3.12
C GLU A 72 -6.13 5.66 1.87
N ARG A 73 -6.75 6.07 0.76
CA ARG A 73 -6.53 5.41 -0.53
C ARG A 73 -5.08 5.52 -1.00
N LEU A 74 -4.48 6.71 -0.85
CA LEU A 74 -3.04 6.90 -1.12
C LEU A 74 -2.18 6.01 -0.23
N ALA A 75 -2.49 5.92 1.07
CA ALA A 75 -1.75 5.07 2.00
C ALA A 75 -1.82 3.58 1.65
N GLY A 76 -3.02 3.07 1.33
CA GLY A 76 -3.18 1.68 0.90
C GLY A 76 -2.50 1.38 -0.44
N THR A 77 -2.58 2.32 -1.39
CA THR A 77 -1.88 2.22 -2.69
C THR A 77 -0.37 2.17 -2.50
N TYR A 78 0.17 3.09 -1.70
CA TYR A 78 1.58 3.15 -1.37
C TYR A 78 2.07 1.84 -0.73
N ALA A 79 1.35 1.37 0.28
CA ALA A 79 1.72 0.15 1.00
C ALA A 79 1.81 -1.06 0.06
N MET A 80 0.85 -1.20 -0.86
CA MET A 80 0.87 -2.26 -1.87
C MET A 80 1.97 -2.08 -2.91
N ALA A 81 2.26 -0.83 -3.30
CA ALA A 81 3.32 -0.54 -4.26
C ALA A 81 4.69 -0.98 -3.70
N VAL A 82 4.96 -0.68 -2.42
CA VAL A 82 6.19 -1.12 -1.75
C VAL A 82 6.29 -2.65 -1.72
N VAL A 83 5.22 -3.34 -1.32
CA VAL A 83 5.20 -4.81 -1.28
C VAL A 83 5.43 -5.41 -2.66
N THR A 84 4.71 -4.92 -3.67
CA THR A 84 4.81 -5.43 -5.05
C THR A 84 6.21 -5.19 -5.62
N ALA A 85 6.73 -3.97 -5.46
CA ALA A 85 8.06 -3.63 -5.94
C ALA A 85 9.16 -4.45 -5.26
N PHE A 86 9.02 -4.71 -3.96
CA PHE A 86 9.96 -5.55 -3.23
C PHE A 86 9.92 -7.01 -3.70
N VAL A 87 8.73 -7.61 -3.79
CA VAL A 87 8.56 -9.01 -4.21
C VAL A 87 9.00 -9.22 -5.65
N VAL A 88 8.57 -8.36 -6.57
CA VAL A 88 8.97 -8.43 -7.99
C VAL A 88 10.46 -8.17 -8.12
N GLY A 89 10.99 -7.14 -7.46
CA GLY A 89 12.41 -6.79 -7.47
C GLY A 89 13.28 -7.96 -7.01
N ALA A 90 12.94 -8.56 -5.87
CA ALA A 90 13.64 -9.73 -5.35
C ALA A 90 13.58 -10.96 -6.29
N SER A 91 12.54 -11.06 -7.12
CA SER A 91 12.33 -12.19 -8.04
C SER A 91 13.06 -12.02 -9.37
N VAL A 92 13.16 -10.80 -9.90
CA VAL A 92 13.67 -10.54 -11.27
C VAL A 92 15.06 -9.93 -11.30
N SER A 93 15.50 -9.27 -10.22
CA SER A 93 16.82 -8.65 -10.18
C SER A 93 17.89 -9.64 -9.68
N PRO A 94 19.14 -9.50 -10.14
CA PRO A 94 20.27 -10.21 -9.55
C PRO A 94 20.31 -10.02 -8.02
N PRO A 95 20.73 -11.05 -7.25
CA PRO A 95 20.78 -10.99 -5.79
C PRO A 95 21.98 -10.17 -5.30
N ASP A 96 22.07 -8.92 -5.74
CA ASP A 96 23.05 -7.96 -5.26
C ASP A 96 22.33 -6.70 -4.71
N PRO A 97 22.79 -6.11 -3.59
CA PRO A 97 22.07 -5.02 -2.92
C PRO A 97 21.92 -3.75 -3.76
N LEU A 98 22.89 -3.45 -4.64
CA LEU A 98 22.89 -2.22 -5.42
C LEU A 98 21.89 -2.29 -6.58
N THR A 99 21.94 -3.39 -7.33
CA THR A 99 21.01 -3.68 -8.43
C THR A 99 19.59 -3.84 -7.90
N GLN A 100 19.39 -4.47 -6.74
CA GLN A 100 18.06 -4.52 -6.11
C GLN A 100 17.50 -3.12 -5.83
N VAL A 101 18.31 -2.19 -5.30
CA VAL A 101 17.88 -0.80 -5.08
C VAL A 101 17.57 -0.08 -6.40
N LEU A 102 18.39 -0.30 -7.43
CA LEU A 102 18.18 0.32 -8.74
C LEU A 102 16.92 -0.19 -9.44
N TYR A 103 16.57 -1.46 -9.25
CA TYR A 103 15.32 -2.06 -9.76
C TYR A 103 14.11 -1.67 -8.91
N PHE A 104 14.28 -1.51 -7.60
CA PHE A 104 13.20 -1.20 -6.68
C PHE A 104 12.48 0.11 -7.03
N LEU A 105 13.20 1.19 -7.33
CA LEU A 105 12.59 2.49 -7.62
C LEU A 105 11.67 2.49 -8.86
N PRO A 106 12.09 2.03 -10.05
CA PRO A 106 11.20 1.97 -11.21
C PRO A 106 10.04 0.99 -10.97
N LEU A 107 10.29 -0.14 -10.29
CA LEU A 107 9.23 -1.09 -9.92
C LEU A 107 8.23 -0.47 -8.93
N PHE A 108 8.68 0.34 -7.99
CA PHE A 108 7.83 1.07 -7.04
C PHE A 108 6.94 2.07 -7.78
N VAL A 109 7.50 2.88 -8.68
CA VAL A 109 6.73 3.85 -9.47
C VAL A 109 5.68 3.14 -10.34
N GLY A 110 6.08 2.06 -11.03
CA GLY A 110 5.16 1.26 -11.85
C GLY A 110 4.06 0.60 -11.01
N SER A 111 4.43 -0.04 -9.90
CA SER A 111 3.49 -0.69 -8.99
C SER A 111 2.54 0.32 -8.35
N PHE A 112 3.02 1.51 -8.01
CA PHE A 112 2.20 2.60 -7.48
C PHE A 112 1.17 3.07 -8.50
N ALA A 113 1.57 3.26 -9.76
CA ALA A 113 0.63 3.65 -10.82
C ALA A 113 -0.46 2.58 -11.02
N VAL A 114 -0.08 1.30 -11.06
CA VAL A 114 -1.03 0.19 -11.19
C VAL A 114 -1.96 0.09 -9.98
N ALA A 115 -1.43 0.11 -8.76
CA ALA A 115 -2.23 0.04 -7.54
C ALA A 115 -3.14 1.28 -7.39
N TRP A 116 -2.68 2.45 -7.85
CA TRP A 116 -3.51 3.64 -7.89
C TRP A 116 -4.67 3.44 -8.85
N LEU A 117 -4.41 2.99 -10.09
CA LEU A 117 -5.44 2.76 -11.08
C LEU A 117 -6.52 1.79 -10.56
N VAL A 118 -6.10 0.65 -10.00
CA VAL A 118 -7.01 -0.36 -9.46
C VAL A 118 -7.85 0.20 -8.32
N SER A 119 -7.25 0.96 -7.40
CA SER A 119 -7.99 1.56 -6.30
C SER A 119 -8.96 2.66 -6.74
N SER A 120 -8.80 3.26 -7.93
CA SER A 120 -9.75 4.26 -8.47
C SER A 120 -10.95 3.56 -9.07
N ILE A 121 -10.70 2.53 -9.87
CA ILE A 121 -11.75 1.77 -10.53
C ILE A 121 -12.70 1.18 -9.48
N GLY A 122 -12.16 0.61 -8.41
CA GLY A 122 -12.99 0.09 -7.30
C GLY A 122 -13.76 1.18 -6.53
N GLY A 123 -13.32 2.44 -6.57
CA GLY A 123 -14.01 3.58 -5.94
C GLY A 123 -15.16 4.13 -6.77
N ASP A 124 -15.04 4.10 -8.10
CA ASP A 124 -16.04 4.68 -9.02
C ASP A 124 -17.25 3.74 -9.27
N SER A 125 -17.15 2.46 -8.86
CA SER A 125 -18.23 1.48 -8.96
C SER A 125 -19.40 1.68 -7.97
N HIS A 126 -19.41 2.76 -7.17
CA HIS A 126 -20.56 3.15 -6.34
C HIS A 126 -21.29 4.34 -6.97
N PRO A 127 -22.40 4.12 -7.72
CA PRO A 127 -23.22 5.23 -8.18
C PRO A 127 -23.71 6.01 -6.97
N ALA A 128 -23.57 7.34 -7.04
CA ALA A 128 -24.14 8.25 -6.07
C ALA A 128 -25.65 7.99 -5.96
N VAL A 129 -26.07 7.43 -4.82
CA VAL A 129 -27.48 7.43 -4.45
C VAL A 129 -27.80 8.86 -4.06
N THR A 130 -28.57 9.51 -4.93
CA THR A 130 -29.19 10.84 -4.76
C THR A 130 -30.07 10.91 -3.54
#